data_AF-A0A9N9SSZ7-F1
#
_entry.id   AF-A0A9N9SSZ7-F1
#
_cell.length_a   1.000
_cell.length_b   1.000
_cell.length_c   1.000
_cell.angle_alpha   90.00
_cell.angle_beta   90.00
_cell.angle_gamma   90.00
#
_symmetry.space_group_name_H-M   'P 1'
#
loop_
_entity.id
_entity.type
_entity.pdbx_description
1 polymer ?
#
loop_
_entity_poly.entity_id
_entity_poly.type
_entity_poly.pdbx_seq_one_letter_code
_entity_poly.pdbx_strand_id
1 'polypeptide(L)'
;MIDIEQKIELHKYNLEVKMNEDRRKTEEKLDDMQQNIQININQIRNVKQRIDDISQLRDIERPYLNLTNDTGIKFYWNIKNLHPRVYINSLKHKLRLVNNINDINDYIRMTLSDNAATWFACVENDSDNFQTFENKFLNYYWGELEQARFREVLYFGKYNPDLRSNMVDYALKLITYTKEQKLRR
;
A
#
# COMPACT_ATOMS: atom_id res chain seq x y z
N MET A 1 -1.54 -49.27 67.18
CA MET A 1 -1.69 -49.55 65.74
C MET A 1 -2.58 -48.45 65.19
N ILE A 2 -2.06 -47.55 64.34
CA ILE A 2 -2.93 -46.52 63.72
C ILE A 2 -3.83 -47.26 62.74
N ASP A 3 -5.13 -47.11 62.94
CA ASP A 3 -6.19 -47.77 62.18
C ASP A 3 -6.13 -47.36 60.70
N ILE A 4 -6.41 -48.28 59.78
CA ILE A 4 -6.34 -48.03 58.33
C ILE A 4 -7.30 -46.89 57.95
N GLU A 5 -8.42 -46.78 58.65
CA GLU A 5 -9.40 -45.71 58.48
C GLU A 5 -8.80 -44.32 58.74
N GLN A 6 -7.99 -44.16 59.79
CA GLN A 6 -7.32 -42.88 60.10
C GLN A 6 -6.35 -42.46 59.00
N LYS A 7 -5.66 -43.42 58.35
CA LYS A 7 -4.76 -43.12 57.21
C LYS A 7 -5.54 -42.69 55.97
N ILE A 8 -6.69 -43.30 55.70
CA ILE A 8 -7.55 -42.94 54.57
C ILE A 8 -8.10 -41.52 54.78
N GLU A 9 -8.53 -41.20 55.99
CA GLU A 9 -9.08 -39.89 56.34
C GLU A 9 -8.04 -38.77 56.19
N LEU A 10 -6.82 -39.02 56.69
CA LEU A 10 -5.70 -38.08 56.54
C LEU A 10 -5.31 -37.88 55.06
N HIS A 11 -5.37 -38.94 54.23
CA HIS A 11 -5.08 -38.82 52.81
C HIS A 11 -6.14 -38.00 52.06
N LYS A 12 -7.42 -38.19 52.37
CA LYS A 12 -8.53 -37.38 51.82
C LYS A 12 -8.36 -35.91 52.17
N TYR A 13 -8.06 -35.60 53.43
CA TYR A 13 -7.79 -34.24 53.89
C TYR A 13 -6.63 -33.59 53.11
N ASN A 14 -5.51 -34.31 52.94
CA ASN A 14 -4.36 -33.80 52.21
C ASN A 14 -4.65 -33.56 50.70
N LEU A 15 -5.47 -34.42 50.09
CA LEU A 15 -5.92 -34.22 48.71
C LEU A 15 -6.79 -32.97 48.58
N GLU A 16 -7.70 -32.75 49.52
CA GLU A 16 -8.57 -31.59 49.54
C GLU A 16 -7.80 -30.27 49.72
N VAL A 17 -6.81 -30.26 50.62
CA VAL A 17 -5.89 -29.13 50.78
C VAL A 17 -5.14 -28.85 49.48
N LYS A 18 -4.59 -29.88 48.82
CA LYS A 18 -3.86 -29.72 47.57
C LYS A 18 -4.75 -29.21 46.43
N MET A 19 -5.98 -29.71 46.33
CA MET A 19 -6.96 -29.25 45.34
C MET A 19 -7.33 -27.77 45.57
N ASN A 20 -7.49 -27.35 46.82
CA ASN A 20 -7.77 -25.95 47.15
C ASN A 20 -6.58 -25.04 46.83
N GLU A 21 -5.35 -25.49 47.08
CA GLU A 21 -4.12 -24.77 46.74
C GLU A 21 -3.99 -24.57 45.23
N ASP A 22 -4.24 -25.63 44.45
CA ASP A 22 -4.19 -25.58 42.99
C ASP A 22 -5.30 -24.71 42.43
N ARG A 23 -6.52 -24.75 43.01
CA ARG A 23 -7.63 -23.87 42.62
C ARG A 23 -7.26 -22.41 42.86
N ARG A 24 -6.71 -22.07 44.02
CA ARG A 24 -6.26 -20.71 44.36
C ARG A 24 -5.23 -20.18 43.38
N LYS A 25 -4.22 -20.98 43.03
CA LYS A 25 -3.20 -20.60 42.03
C LYS A 25 -3.78 -20.38 40.63
N THR A 26 -4.85 -21.11 40.30
CA THR A 26 -5.54 -20.98 39.01
C THR A 26 -6.38 -19.71 38.97
N GLU A 27 -7.04 -19.38 40.08
CA GLU A 27 -7.79 -18.13 40.28
C GLU A 27 -6.86 -16.91 40.22
N GLU A 28 -5.72 -16.91 40.92
CA GLU A 28 -4.73 -15.82 40.87
C GLU A 28 -4.23 -15.55 39.44
N LYS A 29 -3.91 -16.60 38.67
CA LYS A 29 -3.52 -16.44 37.26
C LYS A 29 -4.64 -15.89 36.39
N LEU A 30 -5.88 -16.27 36.67
CA LEU A 30 -7.04 -15.79 35.92
C LEU A 30 -7.24 -14.30 36.18
N ASP A 31 -7.09 -13.85 37.42
CA ASP A 31 -7.18 -12.44 37.81
C ASP A 31 -6.08 -11.60 37.15
N ASP A 32 -4.83 -12.08 37.16
CA ASP A 32 -3.71 -11.41 36.47
C ASP A 32 -3.98 -11.28 34.95
N MET A 33 -4.53 -12.33 34.33
CA MET A 33 -4.91 -12.30 32.91
C MET A 33 -6.03 -11.30 32.65
N GLN A 34 -7.05 -11.26 33.50
CA GLN A 34 -8.16 -10.31 33.38
C GLN A 34 -7.67 -8.86 33.52
N GLN A 35 -6.77 -8.61 34.47
CA GLN A 35 -6.18 -7.28 34.67
C GLN A 35 -5.37 -6.84 33.45
N ASN A 36 -4.56 -7.73 32.87
CA ASN A 36 -3.80 -7.45 31.64
C ASN A 36 -4.71 -7.17 30.44
N ILE A 37 -5.78 -7.94 30.26
CA ILE A 37 -6.79 -7.70 29.21
C ILE A 37 -7.40 -6.30 29.38
N GLN A 38 -7.74 -5.92 30.61
CA GLN A 38 -8.35 -4.61 30.88
C GLN A 38 -7.39 -3.44 30.56
N ILE A 39 -6.11 -3.59 30.88
CA ILE A 39 -5.06 -2.61 30.53
C ILE A 39 -4.97 -2.46 29.02
N ASN A 40 -4.92 -3.58 28.28
CA ASN A 40 -4.83 -3.58 26.83
C ASN A 40 -6.07 -2.94 26.17
N ILE A 41 -7.27 -3.21 26.68
CA ILE A 41 -8.51 -2.57 26.20
C ILE A 41 -8.44 -1.06 26.35
N ASN A 42 -7.95 -0.56 27.49
CA ASN A 42 -7.81 0.87 27.73
C ASN A 42 -6.75 1.50 26.80
N GLN A 43 -5.65 0.81 26.54
CA GLN A 43 -4.64 1.25 25.56
C GLN A 43 -5.21 1.32 24.14
N ILE A 44 -5.96 0.31 23.70
CA ILE A 44 -6.62 0.29 22.39
C ILE A 44 -7.62 1.45 22.27
N ARG A 45 -8.40 1.72 23.32
CA ARG A 45 -9.35 2.85 23.35
C ARG A 45 -8.62 4.18 23.17
N ASN A 46 -7.50 4.38 23.88
CA ASN A 46 -6.67 5.59 23.74
C ASN A 46 -6.08 5.75 22.34
N VAL A 47 -5.60 4.65 21.72
CA VAL A 47 -5.09 4.70 20.34
C VAL A 47 -6.22 5.05 19.36
N LYS A 48 -7.40 4.47 19.54
CA LYS A 48 -8.57 4.76 18.69
C LYS A 48 -8.97 6.24 18.79
N GLN A 49 -9.00 6.79 19.99
CA GLN A 49 -9.32 8.20 20.20
C GLN A 49 -8.29 9.13 19.54
N ARG A 50 -6.99 8.79 19.65
CA ARG A 50 -5.93 9.54 18.92
C ARG A 50 -6.06 9.43 17.40
N ILE A 51 -6.51 8.29 16.86
CA ILE A 51 -6.77 8.14 15.42
C ILE A 51 -7.95 9.03 15.00
N ASP A 52 -9.01 9.09 15.81
CA ASP A 52 -10.17 9.93 15.55
C ASP A 52 -9.80 11.42 15.62
N ASP A 53 -9.01 11.85 16.60
CA ASP A 53 -8.49 13.22 16.70
C ASP A 53 -7.61 13.60 15.51
N ILE A 54 -6.72 12.69 15.07
CA ILE A 54 -5.91 12.86 13.85
C ILE A 54 -6.80 12.92 12.59
N SER A 55 -7.93 12.22 12.58
CA SER A 55 -8.88 12.27 11.47
C SER A 55 -9.61 13.62 11.45
N GLN A 56 -9.98 14.16 12.61
CA GLN A 56 -10.58 15.50 12.73
C GLN A 56 -9.60 16.64 12.42
N LEU A 57 -8.31 16.49 12.73
CA LEU A 57 -7.27 17.46 12.33
C LEU A 57 -7.01 17.44 10.81
N ARG A 58 -7.20 16.28 10.15
CA ARG A 58 -7.21 16.18 8.68
C ARG A 58 -8.49 16.73 8.05
N ASP A 59 -9.53 16.99 8.84
CA ASP A 59 -10.78 17.57 8.35
C ASP A 59 -10.75 19.10 8.21
N ILE A 60 -9.77 19.77 8.83
CA ILE A 60 -9.57 21.23 8.75
C ILE A 60 -8.83 21.63 7.45
N GLU A 61 -8.20 20.67 6.76
CA GLU A 61 -7.77 20.77 5.36
C GLU A 61 -8.48 19.70 4.52
N ARG A 62 -9.83 19.71 4.48
CA ARG A 62 -10.53 19.10 3.34
C ARG A 62 -10.59 20.13 2.21
N PRO A 63 -9.71 20.09 1.21
CA PRO A 63 -10.24 20.35 -0.10
C PRO A 63 -11.21 19.19 -0.35
N TYR A 64 -12.52 19.49 -0.34
CA TYR A 64 -13.37 18.97 -1.40
C TYR A 64 -12.50 18.87 -2.64
N LEU A 65 -12.47 17.73 -3.32
CA LEU A 65 -11.80 17.58 -4.61
C LEU A 65 -12.09 18.82 -5.45
N ASN A 66 -11.20 19.80 -5.35
CA ASN A 66 -11.16 20.94 -6.20
C ASN A 66 -10.59 20.26 -7.42
N LEU A 67 -11.49 19.77 -8.28
CA LEU A 67 -11.23 19.62 -9.70
C LEU A 67 -10.99 21.03 -10.24
N THR A 68 -10.04 21.77 -9.66
CA THR A 68 -9.32 22.77 -10.41
C THR A 68 -8.70 21.99 -11.56
N ASN A 69 -8.73 22.57 -12.74
CA ASN A 69 -8.28 21.97 -14.00
C ASN A 69 -6.78 21.57 -14.02
N ASP A 70 -6.14 21.55 -12.86
CA ASP A 70 -4.77 21.19 -12.60
C ASP A 70 -4.71 19.77 -12.02
N THR A 71 -5.03 18.78 -12.85
CA THR A 71 -4.76 17.37 -12.52
C THR A 71 -3.25 17.09 -12.41
N GLY A 72 -2.39 18.06 -12.73
CA GLY A 72 -0.92 18.05 -12.66
C GLY A 72 -0.24 17.03 -13.57
N ILE A 73 -0.93 15.94 -13.91
CA ILE A 73 -0.41 14.77 -14.59
C ILE A 73 -1.37 14.47 -15.73
N LYS A 74 -0.91 14.78 -16.95
CA LYS A 74 -1.60 14.47 -18.19
C LYS A 74 -0.79 13.47 -19.01
N PHE A 75 -1.45 12.43 -19.50
CA PHE A 75 -0.86 11.43 -20.37
C PHE A 75 -1.36 11.60 -21.80
N TYR A 76 -0.44 11.90 -22.71
CA TYR A 76 -0.68 12.25 -24.10
C TYR A 76 -0.14 11.18 -25.05
N TRP A 77 -0.30 9.89 -24.74
CA TRP A 77 0.16 8.72 -25.53
C TRP A 77 1.69 8.60 -25.81
N ASN A 78 2.44 9.70 -25.76
CA ASN A 78 3.84 9.79 -26.12
C ASN A 78 4.74 9.53 -24.90
N ILE A 79 5.45 8.41 -24.96
CA ILE A 79 6.34 7.91 -23.90
C ILE A 79 7.51 8.88 -23.64
N LYS A 80 7.89 9.73 -24.62
CA LYS A 80 8.93 10.75 -24.45
C LYS A 80 8.53 11.86 -23.47
N ASN A 81 7.23 12.13 -23.34
CA ASN A 81 6.72 13.17 -22.45
C ASN A 81 6.48 12.63 -21.04
N LEU A 82 5.83 11.47 -20.94
CA LEU A 82 5.56 10.82 -19.67
C LEU A 82 5.58 9.30 -19.87
N HIS A 83 6.46 8.62 -19.13
CA HIS A 83 6.55 7.17 -19.23
C HIS A 83 5.28 6.50 -18.65
N PRO A 84 4.69 5.48 -19.31
CA PRO A 84 3.44 4.84 -18.88
C PRO A 84 3.48 4.33 -17.43
N ARG A 85 4.58 3.70 -17.00
CA ARG A 85 4.75 3.27 -15.58
C ARG A 85 4.78 4.43 -14.59
N VAL A 86 5.33 5.59 -14.98
CA VAL A 86 5.39 6.77 -14.11
C VAL A 86 3.97 7.33 -13.94
N TYR A 87 3.21 7.42 -15.03
CA TYR A 87 1.80 7.81 -15.00
C TYR A 87 0.97 6.90 -14.06
N ILE A 88 1.08 5.58 -14.21
CA ILE A 88 0.36 4.63 -13.35
C ILE A 88 0.73 4.78 -11.87
N ASN A 89 2.01 4.93 -11.55
CA ASN A 89 2.44 5.11 -10.16
C ASN A 89 1.87 6.39 -9.55
N SER A 90 1.80 7.46 -10.34
CA SER A 90 1.17 8.70 -9.92
C SER A 90 -0.33 8.55 -9.70
N LEU A 91 -1.04 7.85 -10.59
CA LEU A 91 -2.46 7.53 -10.41
C LEU A 91 -2.69 6.71 -9.14
N LYS A 92 -1.90 5.66 -8.92
CA LYS A 92 -1.98 4.83 -7.69
C LYS A 92 -1.84 5.67 -6.43
N HIS A 93 -0.92 6.63 -6.44
CA HIS A 93 -0.71 7.52 -5.31
C HIS A 93 -1.93 8.42 -5.05
N LYS A 94 -2.50 9.00 -6.12
CA LYS A 94 -3.67 9.89 -6.05
C LYS A 94 -4.97 9.15 -5.72
N LEU A 95 -5.13 7.92 -6.21
CA LEU A 95 -6.34 7.11 -6.06
C LEU A 95 -6.30 6.16 -4.86
N ARG A 96 -5.25 6.22 -4.02
CA ARG A 96 -5.03 5.28 -2.90
C ARG A 96 -6.23 5.17 -1.93
N LEU A 97 -7.00 6.25 -1.78
CA LEU A 97 -8.13 6.33 -0.85
C LEU A 97 -9.49 6.32 -1.56
N VAL A 98 -9.50 6.20 -2.89
CA VAL A 98 -10.71 6.18 -3.70
C VAL A 98 -11.17 4.74 -3.86
N ASN A 99 -12.35 4.43 -3.32
CA ASN A 99 -12.92 3.08 -3.35
C ASN A 99 -14.04 2.91 -4.39
N ASN A 100 -14.46 4.00 -5.03
CA ASN A 100 -15.53 4.00 -6.03
C ASN A 100 -14.93 3.96 -7.44
N ILE A 101 -15.35 2.97 -8.23
CA ILE A 101 -14.86 2.79 -9.61
C ILE A 101 -15.26 3.93 -10.54
N ASN A 102 -16.43 4.55 -10.35
CA ASN A 102 -16.86 5.67 -11.18
C ASN A 102 -15.96 6.88 -10.96
N ASP A 103 -15.61 7.19 -9.71
CA ASP A 103 -14.71 8.29 -9.37
C ASP A 103 -13.28 8.03 -9.91
N ILE A 104 -12.84 6.76 -9.90
CA ILE A 104 -11.57 6.34 -10.51
C ILE A 104 -11.60 6.58 -12.03
N ASN A 105 -12.66 6.14 -12.70
CA ASN A 105 -12.80 6.29 -14.15
C ASN A 105 -12.89 7.76 -14.56
N ASP A 106 -13.64 8.59 -13.83
CA ASP A 106 -13.73 10.02 -14.08
C ASP A 106 -12.35 10.70 -13.90
N TYR A 107 -11.60 10.32 -12.89
CA TYR A 107 -10.23 10.82 -12.71
C TYR A 107 -9.30 10.38 -13.85
N ILE A 108 -9.40 9.13 -14.31
CA ILE A 108 -8.64 8.64 -15.46
C ILE A 108 -8.98 9.45 -16.73
N ARG A 109 -10.27 9.69 -17.00
CA ARG A 109 -10.73 10.51 -18.14
C ARG A 109 -10.12 11.92 -18.11
N MET A 110 -10.03 12.53 -16.93
CA MET A 110 -9.46 13.88 -16.78
C MET A 110 -7.94 13.94 -16.95
N THR A 111 -7.24 12.83 -16.74
CA THR A 111 -5.77 12.75 -16.81
C THR A 111 -5.26 12.19 -18.14
N LEU A 112 -6.13 11.63 -18.97
CA LEU A 112 -5.80 11.22 -20.32
C LEU A 112 -6.10 12.35 -21.33
N SER A 113 -5.34 12.40 -22.41
CA SER A 113 -5.53 13.39 -23.48
C SER A 113 -5.27 12.78 -24.85
N ASP A 114 -5.88 13.39 -25.88
CA ASP A 114 -5.78 12.97 -27.29
C ASP A 114 -6.08 11.48 -27.48
N ASN A 115 -5.21 10.78 -28.22
CA ASN A 115 -5.32 9.35 -28.51
C ASN A 115 -5.41 8.47 -27.26
N ALA A 116 -4.90 8.92 -26.10
CA ALA A 116 -5.03 8.16 -24.86
C ALA A 116 -6.44 8.25 -24.27
N ALA A 117 -7.09 9.40 -24.38
CA ALA A 117 -8.49 9.54 -23.99
C ALA A 117 -9.39 8.72 -24.92
N THR A 118 -9.13 8.74 -26.24
CA THR A 118 -9.86 7.91 -27.22
C THR A 118 -9.69 6.43 -26.94
N TRP A 119 -8.47 5.96 -26.67
CA TRP A 119 -8.21 4.56 -26.33
C TRP A 119 -8.99 4.14 -25.07
N PHE A 120 -8.98 4.97 -24.02
CA PHE A 120 -9.66 4.64 -22.78
C PHE A 120 -11.17 4.51 -22.97
N ALA A 121 -11.79 5.41 -23.75
CA ALA A 121 -13.21 5.34 -24.08
C ALA A 121 -13.62 4.00 -24.74
N CYS A 122 -12.70 3.32 -25.43
CA CYS A 122 -12.96 2.01 -26.03
C CYS A 122 -12.85 0.83 -25.04
N VAL A 123 -12.08 0.96 -23.96
CA VAL A 123 -11.76 -0.15 -23.04
C VAL A 123 -12.29 0.05 -21.62
N GLU A 124 -12.92 1.19 -21.37
CA GLU A 124 -13.44 1.60 -20.06
C GLU A 124 -14.45 0.59 -19.51
N ASN A 125 -15.40 0.16 -20.34
CA ASN A 125 -16.43 -0.81 -19.94
C ASN A 125 -15.86 -2.19 -19.60
N ASP A 126 -14.66 -2.49 -20.06
CA ASP A 126 -13.98 -3.75 -19.79
C ASP A 126 -12.99 -3.63 -18.60
N SER A 127 -13.01 -2.50 -17.88
CA SER A 127 -12.06 -2.19 -16.80
C SER A 127 -12.79 -2.07 -15.46
N ASP A 128 -13.20 -3.22 -14.90
CA ASP A 128 -14.01 -3.31 -13.67
C ASP A 128 -13.34 -2.75 -12.40
N ASN A 129 -12.02 -2.62 -12.43
CA ASN A 129 -11.24 -2.09 -11.32
C ASN A 129 -9.93 -1.47 -11.84
N PHE A 130 -9.28 -0.71 -10.97
CA PHE A 130 -8.03 -0.04 -11.30
C PHE A 130 -6.91 -1.00 -11.73
N GLN A 131 -6.87 -2.22 -11.19
CA GLN A 131 -5.86 -3.22 -11.56
C GLN A 131 -6.03 -3.71 -13.00
N THR A 132 -7.28 -3.93 -13.43
CA THR A 132 -7.60 -4.29 -14.82
C THR A 132 -7.22 -3.16 -15.77
N PHE A 133 -7.54 -1.91 -15.41
CA PHE A 133 -7.11 -0.73 -16.15
C PHE A 133 -5.58 -0.66 -16.28
N GLU A 134 -4.85 -0.79 -15.16
CA GLU A 134 -3.38 -0.74 -15.15
C GLU A 134 -2.78 -1.76 -16.12
N ASN A 135 -3.25 -3.00 -16.07
CA ASN A 135 -2.74 -4.08 -16.91
C ASN A 135 -2.97 -3.77 -18.40
N LYS A 136 -4.18 -3.32 -18.76
CA LYS A 136 -4.51 -2.95 -20.14
C LYS A 136 -3.72 -1.75 -20.62
N PHE A 137 -3.61 -0.72 -19.79
CA PHE A 137 -2.86 0.49 -20.09
C PHE A 137 -1.38 0.19 -20.34
N LEU A 138 -0.75 -0.57 -19.44
CA LEU A 138 0.65 -0.94 -19.56
C LEU A 138 0.90 -1.88 -20.74
N ASN A 139 0.00 -2.82 -21.01
CA ASN A 139 0.13 -3.68 -22.18
C ASN A 139 0.04 -2.87 -23.49
N TYR A 140 -0.85 -1.88 -23.56
CA TYR A 140 -1.05 -1.08 -24.76
C TYR A 140 0.11 -0.08 -24.99
N TYR A 141 0.48 0.70 -23.97
CA TYR A 141 1.49 1.76 -24.12
C TYR A 141 2.93 1.34 -23.78
N TRP A 142 3.12 0.19 -23.14
CA TRP A 142 4.43 -0.30 -22.73
C TRP A 142 4.52 -1.83 -22.74
N GLY A 143 3.77 -2.48 -23.64
CA GLY A 143 3.83 -3.92 -23.85
C GLY A 143 5.12 -4.38 -24.52
N GLU A 144 5.23 -5.67 -24.76
CA GLU A 144 6.43 -6.29 -25.36
C GLU A 144 6.82 -5.65 -26.70
N LEU A 145 5.84 -5.28 -27.53
CA LEU A 145 6.07 -4.69 -28.84
C LEU A 145 6.68 -3.28 -28.75
N GLU A 146 6.15 -2.43 -27.87
CA GLU A 146 6.69 -1.08 -27.66
C GLU A 146 8.06 -1.12 -26.97
N GLN A 147 8.26 -2.05 -26.03
CA GLN A 147 9.57 -2.29 -25.45
C GLN A 147 10.58 -2.81 -26.48
N ALA A 148 10.17 -3.68 -27.40
CA ALA A 148 11.01 -4.17 -28.49
C ALA A 148 11.39 -3.05 -29.45
N ARG A 149 10.45 -2.18 -29.85
CA ARG A 149 10.72 -0.98 -30.66
C ARG A 149 11.69 -0.04 -29.96
N PHE A 150 11.50 0.21 -28.67
CA PHE A 150 12.40 1.04 -27.88
C PHE A 150 13.81 0.43 -27.83
N ARG A 151 13.93 -0.88 -27.63
CA ARG A 151 15.21 -1.61 -27.69
C ARG A 151 15.85 -1.49 -29.06
N GLU A 152 15.09 -1.64 -30.14
CA GLU A 152 15.60 -1.49 -31.51
C GLU A 152 16.18 -0.09 -31.75
N VAL A 153 15.47 0.95 -31.31
CA VAL A 153 15.98 2.34 -31.36
C VAL A 153 17.25 2.50 -30.52
N LEU A 154 17.32 1.87 -29.34
CA LEU A 154 18.53 1.89 -28.52
C LEU A 154 19.71 1.15 -29.18
N TYR A 155 19.47 0.01 -29.82
CA TYR A 155 20.55 -0.80 -30.41
C TYR A 155 21.00 -0.30 -31.78
N PHE A 156 20.09 0.28 -32.57
CA PHE A 156 20.33 0.61 -33.97
C PHE A 156 20.12 2.10 -34.32
N GLY A 157 19.76 2.93 -33.35
CA GLY A 157 19.61 4.37 -33.54
C GLY A 157 20.94 5.04 -33.93
N LYS A 158 20.94 5.82 -35.02
CA LYS A 158 22.13 6.57 -35.47
C LYS A 158 22.51 7.65 -34.46
N TYR A 159 23.76 7.61 -34.01
CA TYR A 159 24.43 8.68 -33.26
C TYR A 159 24.37 10.00 -34.05
N ASN A 160 23.90 11.08 -33.41
CA ASN A 160 23.82 12.42 -34.01
C ASN A 160 24.89 13.35 -33.37
N PRO A 161 25.99 13.66 -34.07
CA PRO A 161 27.12 14.40 -33.51
C PRO A 161 26.84 15.87 -33.19
N ASP A 162 25.76 16.47 -33.72
CA ASP A 162 25.39 17.87 -33.42
C ASP A 162 24.71 18.03 -32.03
N LEU A 163 24.21 16.93 -31.47
CA LEU A 163 23.67 16.86 -30.10
C LEU A 163 24.74 16.22 -29.22
N ARG A 164 25.64 17.01 -28.63
CA ARG A 164 26.77 16.61 -27.77
C ARG A 164 26.42 15.62 -26.63
N SER A 165 26.15 14.35 -26.92
CA SER A 165 26.02 13.27 -25.95
C SER A 165 26.06 11.95 -26.72
N ASN A 166 27.08 11.12 -26.47
CA ASN A 166 27.01 9.74 -26.93
C ASN A 166 26.08 8.92 -26.00
N MET A 167 25.71 7.72 -26.44
CA MET A 167 24.77 6.85 -25.70
C MET A 167 25.33 6.38 -24.35
N VAL A 168 26.65 6.34 -24.21
CA VAL A 168 27.36 6.04 -22.96
C VAL A 168 27.26 7.22 -21.98
N ASP A 169 27.30 8.46 -22.46
CA ASP A 169 27.13 9.66 -21.62
C ASP A 169 25.72 9.76 -21.03
N TYR A 170 24.69 9.38 -21.79
CA TYR A 170 23.30 9.35 -21.29
C TYR A 170 23.08 8.26 -20.23
N ALA A 171 23.62 7.06 -20.48
CA ALA A 171 23.55 5.95 -19.52
C ALA A 171 24.35 6.25 -18.23
N LEU A 172 25.53 6.86 -18.36
CA LEU A 172 26.35 7.30 -17.22
C LEU A 172 25.64 8.35 -16.36
N LYS A 173 24.81 9.22 -16.95
CA LYS A 173 24.01 10.25 -16.23
C LYS A 173 22.85 9.65 -15.42
N LEU A 174 22.21 8.59 -15.93
CA LEU A 174 21.14 7.87 -15.23
C LEU A 174 21.65 7.06 -14.03
N ILE A 175 22.88 6.53 -14.09
CA ILE A 175 23.50 5.74 -13.02
C ILE A 175 24.04 6.63 -11.89
N THR A 176 24.53 7.84 -12.19
CA THR A 176 25.06 8.77 -11.17
C THR A 176 23.94 9.35 -10.29
N TYR A 177 22.80 9.74 -10.87
CA TYR A 177 21.66 10.27 -10.12
C TYR A 177 21.03 9.27 -9.13
N THR A 178 21.12 7.97 -9.45
CA THR A 178 20.61 6.90 -8.58
C THR A 178 21.56 6.53 -7.44
N LYS A 179 22.87 6.83 -7.55
CA LYS A 179 23.86 6.65 -6.47
C LYS A 179 23.80 7.76 -5.41
N GLU A 180 23.57 9.02 -5.80
CA GLU A 180 23.48 10.14 -4.83
C GLU A 180 22.26 10.06 -3.91
N GLN A 181 21.16 9.46 -4.38
CA GLN A 181 19.96 9.16 -3.59
C GLN A 181 20.18 8.07 -2.52
N LYS A 182 21.25 7.27 -2.64
CA LYS A 182 21.63 6.25 -1.64
C LYS A 182 22.64 6.73 -0.61
N LEU A 183 23.41 7.78 -0.89
CA LEU A 183 24.42 8.35 0.03
C LEU A 183 23.87 9.43 0.98
N ARG A 184 22.63 9.91 0.78
CA ARG A 184 21.95 10.87 1.67
C ARG A 184 21.00 10.20 2.67
N ARG A 185 21.15 8.89 2.89
CA ARG A 185 20.47 8.12 3.95
C ARG A 185 21.47 7.73 5.02
#